data_AF-A0A914IRJ8-F1
#
_entry.id   AF-A0A914IRJ8-F1
#
_cell.length_a   1.000
_cell.length_b   1.000
_cell.length_c   1.000
_cell.angle_alpha   90.00
_cell.angle_beta   90.00
_cell.angle_gamma   90.00
#
_symmetry.space_group_name_H-M   'P 1'
#
loop_
_entity.id
_entity.type
_entity.pdbx_description
1 polymer ?
#
loop_
_entity_poly.entity_id
_entity_poly.type
_entity_poly.pdbx_seq_one_letter_code
_entity_poly.pdbx_strand_id
1 'polypeptide(L)'
;MLESKEDFVMPAIKLATKFLKDRDQNLNLSTVIFGNDPEFIKNLPLDKIGHLQKVYYPKSQSRGEDMCFAIKYCDSMVLTASGSTFGWWISYLMKPGSHIFYNSQITDFANHSKDMHDFDIFPPHWHMLTVENDEAKLERKWWYQRHHTLPDMNNK
;
A
#
# COMPACT_ATOMS: atom_id res chain seq x y z
N MET A 1 -15.14 0.78 -6.94
CA MET A 1 -14.13 0.94 -5.86
C MET A 1 -12.89 0.18 -6.32
N LEU A 2 -11.67 0.69 -6.09
CA LEU A 2 -10.46 -0.07 -6.46
C LEU A 2 -10.38 -1.33 -5.58
N GLU A 3 -10.43 -2.49 -6.21
CA GLU A 3 -10.35 -3.79 -5.54
C GLU A 3 -8.90 -4.30 -5.49
N SER A 4 -8.60 -5.12 -4.49
CA SER A 4 -7.32 -5.82 -4.40
C SER A 4 -7.24 -6.90 -5.46
N LYS A 5 -6.09 -6.99 -6.14
CA LYS A 5 -5.82 -8.04 -7.13
C LYS A 5 -4.47 -8.71 -6.82
N GLU A 6 -4.37 -10.01 -7.10
CA GLU A 6 -3.15 -10.77 -6.84
C GLU A 6 -1.92 -10.19 -7.55
N ASP A 7 -2.10 -9.77 -8.81
CA ASP A 7 -1.08 -9.13 -9.66
C ASP A 7 -0.51 -7.84 -9.05
N PHE A 8 -1.26 -7.15 -8.20
CA PHE A 8 -0.77 -6.03 -7.43
C PHE A 8 -0.24 -6.44 -6.05
N VAL A 9 -0.99 -7.28 -5.33
CA VAL A 9 -0.69 -7.67 -3.94
C VAL A 9 0.69 -8.31 -3.83
N MET A 10 1.00 -9.26 -4.72
CA MET A 10 2.23 -10.04 -4.63
C MET A 10 3.49 -9.19 -4.87
N PRO A 11 3.58 -8.39 -5.96
CA PRO A 11 4.72 -7.50 -6.16
C PRO A 11 4.81 -6.40 -5.09
N ALA A 12 3.69 -5.85 -4.63
CA ALA A 12 3.68 -4.80 -3.61
C ALA A 12 4.27 -5.28 -2.27
N ILE A 13 3.85 -6.46 -1.78
CA ILE A 13 4.42 -7.05 -0.56
C ILE A 13 5.91 -7.36 -0.76
N LYS A 14 6.30 -7.89 -1.94
CA LYS A 14 7.71 -8.17 -2.25
C LYS A 14 8.57 -6.90 -2.19
N LEU A 15 8.11 -5.79 -2.77
CA LEU A 15 8.83 -4.52 -2.71
C LEU A 15 8.87 -3.95 -1.29
N ALA A 16 7.75 -3.93 -0.58
CA ALA A 16 7.68 -3.37 0.77
C ALA A 16 8.59 -4.13 1.74
N THR A 17 8.58 -5.47 1.70
CA THR A 17 9.44 -6.30 2.55
C THR A 17 10.92 -6.12 2.23
N LYS A 18 11.28 -6.04 0.93
CA LYS A 18 12.64 -5.70 0.50
C LYS A 18 13.06 -4.32 1.01
N PHE A 19 12.22 -3.29 0.83
CA PHE A 19 12.48 -1.93 1.28
C PHE A 19 12.79 -1.85 2.80
N LEU A 20 12.09 -2.65 3.61
CA LEU A 20 12.33 -2.71 5.05
C LEU A 20 13.64 -3.46 5.37
N LYS A 21 13.88 -4.60 4.71
CA LYS A 21 15.11 -5.39 4.86
C LYS A 21 16.38 -4.66 4.41
N ASP A 22 16.29 -3.82 3.38
CA ASP A 22 17.42 -3.03 2.90
C ASP A 22 17.85 -1.96 3.92
N ARG A 23 16.94 -1.56 4.83
CA ARG A 23 17.24 -0.63 5.95
C ARG A 23 17.75 -1.34 7.19
N ASP A 24 17.23 -2.52 7.45
CA ASP A 24 17.68 -3.38 8.54
C ASP A 24 17.68 -4.84 8.08
N GLN A 25 18.88 -5.34 7.76
CA GLN A 25 19.07 -6.70 7.26
C GLN A 25 18.66 -7.76 8.30
N ASN A 26 18.74 -7.42 9.60
CA ASN A 26 18.40 -8.30 10.71
C ASN A 26 16.91 -8.27 11.07
N LEU A 27 16.11 -7.43 10.41
CA LEU A 27 14.69 -7.26 10.71
C LEU A 27 13.89 -8.54 10.50
N ASN A 28 13.20 -9.01 11.52
CA ASN A 28 12.33 -10.19 11.43
C ASN A 28 10.91 -9.76 11.03
N LEU A 29 10.50 -10.07 9.80
CA LEU A 29 9.22 -9.63 9.24
C LEU A 29 8.11 -10.66 9.49
N SER A 30 7.08 -10.23 10.21
CA SER A 30 5.80 -10.92 10.33
C SER A 30 4.72 -10.10 9.63
N THR A 31 3.83 -10.76 8.91
CA THR A 31 2.76 -10.12 8.15
C THR A 31 1.40 -10.53 8.68
N VAL A 32 0.51 -9.56 8.79
CA VAL A 32 -0.90 -9.77 9.11
C VAL A 32 -1.71 -9.33 7.91
N ILE A 33 -2.65 -10.16 7.44
CA ILE A 33 -3.48 -9.84 6.27
C ILE A 33 -4.92 -9.61 6.73
N PHE A 34 -5.40 -8.40 6.47
CA PHE A 34 -6.78 -8.00 6.69
C PHE A 34 -7.53 -7.98 5.36
N GLY A 35 -8.72 -8.58 5.34
CA GLY A 35 -9.62 -8.49 4.20
C GLY A 35 -10.91 -9.26 4.45
N ASN A 36 -11.91 -8.99 3.63
CA ASN A 36 -13.26 -9.53 3.75
C ASN A 36 -13.52 -10.76 2.85
N ASP A 37 -12.54 -11.17 2.05
CA ASP A 37 -12.60 -12.35 1.19
C ASP A 37 -11.58 -13.40 1.68
N PRO A 38 -12.02 -14.37 2.51
CA PRO A 38 -11.14 -15.41 3.02
C PRO A 38 -10.62 -16.36 1.93
N GLU A 39 -11.34 -16.52 0.82
CA GLU A 39 -10.93 -17.42 -0.27
C GLU A 39 -9.81 -16.77 -1.06
N PHE A 40 -9.97 -15.50 -1.45
CA PHE A 40 -8.92 -14.71 -2.06
C PHE A 40 -7.64 -14.73 -1.22
N ILE A 41 -7.74 -14.42 0.08
CA ILE A 41 -6.58 -14.34 0.98
C ILE A 41 -5.86 -15.70 1.11
N LYS A 42 -6.60 -16.81 1.21
CA LYS A 42 -6.00 -18.16 1.34
C LYS A 42 -5.29 -18.60 0.08
N ASN A 43 -5.74 -18.13 -1.09
CA ASN A 43 -5.18 -18.51 -2.38
C ASN A 43 -3.94 -17.68 -2.78
N LEU A 44 -3.61 -16.63 -2.03
CA LEU A 44 -2.41 -15.84 -2.29
C LEU A 44 -1.14 -16.68 -2.07
N PRO A 45 -0.22 -16.75 -3.05
CA PRO A 45 1.00 -17.55 -2.95
C PRO A 45 2.11 -16.83 -2.16
N LEU A 46 1.82 -16.44 -0.92
CA LEU A 46 2.70 -15.63 -0.05
C LEU A 46 3.98 -16.35 0.36
N ASP A 47 3.98 -17.68 0.32
CA ASP A 47 5.15 -18.54 0.49
C ASP A 47 6.24 -18.26 -0.55
N LYS A 48 5.88 -17.71 -1.72
CA LYS A 48 6.83 -17.30 -2.75
C LYS A 48 7.56 -16.00 -2.41
N ILE A 49 7.17 -15.29 -1.36
CA ILE A 49 7.82 -14.05 -0.91
C ILE A 49 8.89 -14.40 0.13
N GLY A 50 10.13 -14.57 -0.32
CA GLY A 50 11.24 -15.08 0.50
C GLY A 50 11.64 -14.25 1.73
N HIS A 51 11.11 -13.05 1.92
CA HIS A 51 11.37 -12.20 3.09
C HIS A 51 10.34 -12.36 4.22
N LEU A 52 9.27 -13.12 4.00
CA LEU A 52 8.23 -13.33 5.00
C LEU A 52 8.57 -14.52 5.90
N GLN A 53 8.60 -14.30 7.21
CA GLN A 53 8.84 -15.37 8.18
C GLN A 53 7.55 -16.01 8.68
N LYS A 54 6.53 -15.18 8.91
CA LYS A 54 5.23 -15.61 9.43
C LYS A 54 4.12 -14.78 8.79
N VAL A 55 3.06 -15.45 8.39
CA VAL A 55 1.83 -14.82 7.91
C VAL A 55 0.69 -15.18 8.85
N TYR A 56 -0.01 -14.17 9.32
CA TYR A 56 -1.13 -14.28 10.25
C TYR A 56 -2.41 -13.82 9.58
N TYR A 57 -3.45 -14.60 9.80
CA TYR A 57 -4.81 -14.29 9.37
C TYR A 57 -5.66 -14.14 10.63
N PRO A 58 -6.09 -12.91 10.98
CA PRO A 58 -6.97 -12.68 12.12
C PRO A 58 -8.21 -13.57 11.99
N LYS A 59 -8.47 -14.39 13.01
CA LYS A 59 -9.74 -15.13 13.08
C LYS A 59 -10.84 -14.12 13.44
N SER A 60 -11.93 -14.14 12.67
CA SER A 60 -13.19 -13.40 12.85
C SER A 60 -13.17 -12.37 14.00
N GLN A 61 -12.55 -11.22 13.74
CA GLN A 61 -12.56 -10.06 14.62
C GLN A 61 -13.51 -9.01 14.05
N SER A 62 -14.02 -8.13 14.91
CA SER A 62 -14.71 -6.94 14.44
C SER A 62 -13.72 -6.02 13.72
N ARG A 63 -14.21 -5.22 12.75
CA ARG A 63 -13.37 -4.24 12.05
C ARG A 63 -12.68 -3.26 13.01
N GLY A 64 -13.31 -2.93 14.14
CA GLY A 64 -12.70 -2.09 15.17
C GLY A 64 -11.50 -2.76 15.85
N GLU A 65 -11.58 -4.06 16.13
CA GLU A 65 -10.47 -4.83 16.72
C GLU A 65 -9.30 -4.95 15.75
N ASP A 66 -9.56 -5.27 14.48
CA ASP A 66 -8.53 -5.31 13.42
C ASP A 66 -7.81 -3.97 13.30
N MET A 67 -8.56 -2.86 13.31
CA MET A 67 -8.01 -1.51 13.24
C MET A 67 -7.15 -1.20 14.48
N CYS A 68 -7.66 -1.46 15.68
CA CYS A 68 -6.93 -1.25 16.93
C CYS A 68 -5.65 -2.10 16.99
N PHE A 69 -5.71 -3.35 16.51
CA PHE A 69 -4.56 -4.22 16.43
C PHE A 69 -3.49 -3.63 15.51
N ALA A 70 -3.88 -3.28 14.28
CA ALA A 70 -2.95 -2.78 13.26
C ALA A 70 -2.27 -1.48 13.72
N ILE A 71 -3.04 -0.50 14.23
CA ILE A 71 -2.50 0.77 14.74
C ILE A 71 -1.49 0.55 15.88
N LYS A 72 -1.74 -0.45 16.74
CA LYS A 72 -0.94 -0.68 17.94
C LYS A 72 0.31 -1.51 17.68
N TYR A 73 0.25 -2.49 16.80
CA TYR A 73 1.27 -3.54 16.66
C TYR A 73 1.96 -3.60 15.31
N CYS A 74 1.40 -3.01 14.25
CA CYS A 74 2.08 -2.98 12.95
C CYS A 74 2.98 -1.75 12.85
N ASP A 75 4.17 -1.95 12.27
CA ASP A 75 5.14 -0.87 12.02
C ASP A 75 5.11 -0.40 10.56
N SER A 76 4.44 -1.14 9.67
CA SER A 76 4.31 -0.83 8.25
C SER A 76 3.00 -1.39 7.68
N MET A 77 2.49 -0.79 6.61
CA MET A 77 1.23 -1.18 5.98
C MET A 77 1.30 -1.11 4.46
N VAL A 78 0.71 -2.10 3.79
CA VAL A 78 0.51 -2.10 2.34
C VAL A 78 -0.99 -2.02 2.06
N LEU A 79 -1.46 -0.88 1.54
CA LEU A 79 -2.84 -0.70 1.09
C LEU A 79 -2.97 -1.14 -0.36
N THR A 80 -3.42 -2.37 -0.57
CA THR A 80 -3.60 -2.95 -1.92
C THR A 80 -4.86 -2.44 -2.63
N ALA A 81 -5.93 -2.18 -1.86
CA ALA A 81 -7.13 -1.47 -2.28
C ALA A 81 -7.14 -0.05 -1.66
N SER A 82 -6.36 0.87 -2.21
CA SER A 82 -6.13 2.19 -1.59
C SER A 82 -7.34 3.12 -1.56
N GLY A 83 -8.42 2.78 -2.27
CA GLY A 83 -9.72 3.45 -2.13
C GLY A 83 -10.52 3.02 -0.89
N SER A 84 -10.02 2.08 -0.08
CA SER A 84 -10.69 1.59 1.12
C SER A 84 -10.55 2.59 2.26
N THR A 85 -11.68 3.13 2.75
CA THR A 85 -11.68 4.00 3.95
C THR A 85 -11.18 3.24 5.19
N PHE A 86 -11.46 1.94 5.29
CA PHE A 86 -10.98 1.09 6.38
C PHE A 86 -9.44 1.01 6.41
N GLY A 87 -8.82 0.66 5.27
CA GLY A 87 -7.36 0.58 5.19
C GLY A 87 -6.69 1.94 5.32
N TRP A 88 -7.32 2.99 4.76
CA TRP A 88 -6.84 4.36 4.84
C TRP A 88 -6.77 4.86 6.28
N TRP A 89 -7.83 4.69 7.06
CA TRP A 89 -7.86 5.13 8.46
C TRP A 89 -6.88 4.38 9.34
N ILE A 90 -6.68 3.08 9.13
CA ILE A 90 -5.63 2.33 9.83
C ILE A 90 -4.28 3.00 9.56
N SER A 91 -3.96 3.20 8.29
CA SER A 91 -2.65 3.73 7.86
C SER A 91 -2.39 5.14 8.37
N TYR A 92 -3.43 5.98 8.38
CA TYR A 92 -3.36 7.35 8.91
C TYR A 92 -3.14 7.40 10.42
N LEU A 93 -3.70 6.44 11.16
CA LEU A 93 -3.62 6.41 12.62
C LEU A 93 -2.43 5.62 13.16
N MET A 94 -1.66 4.95 12.30
CA MET A 94 -0.42 4.26 12.69
C MET A 94 0.61 5.23 13.28
N LYS A 95 1.57 4.66 14.02
CA LYS A 95 2.56 5.44 14.78
C LYS A 95 3.43 6.31 13.87
N PRO A 96 3.91 7.47 14.35
CA PRO A 96 4.93 8.23 13.63
C PRO A 96 6.14 7.35 13.28
N GLY A 97 6.60 7.44 12.03
CA GLY A 97 7.70 6.62 11.52
C GLY A 97 7.27 5.31 10.86
N SER A 98 5.98 4.95 10.89
CA SER A 98 5.48 3.80 10.13
C SER A 98 5.62 4.00 8.62
N HIS A 99 6.00 2.93 7.91
CA HIS A 99 6.09 2.94 6.46
C HIS A 99 4.78 2.49 5.84
N ILE A 100 4.10 3.43 5.17
CA ILE A 100 2.82 3.18 4.51
C ILE A 100 3.05 3.11 3.00
N PHE A 101 2.60 2.03 2.37
CA PHE A 101 2.68 1.81 0.93
C PHE A 101 1.28 1.71 0.35
N TYR A 102 1.00 2.32 -0.80
CA TYR A 102 -0.35 2.30 -1.38
C TYR A 102 -0.34 2.14 -2.90
N ASN A 103 -1.39 1.49 -3.43
CA ASN A 103 -1.66 1.32 -4.85
C ASN A 103 -2.02 2.65 -5.52
N SER A 104 -1.18 3.10 -6.45
CA SER A 104 -1.39 4.32 -7.21
C SER A 104 -2.59 4.25 -8.15
N GLN A 105 -3.09 3.07 -8.52
CA GLN A 105 -4.21 2.96 -9.47
C GLN A 105 -5.49 3.67 -9.03
N ILE A 106 -5.66 3.95 -7.72
CA ILE A 106 -6.80 4.75 -7.24
C ILE A 106 -6.80 6.15 -7.84
N THR A 107 -5.62 6.66 -8.18
CA THR A 107 -5.37 7.97 -8.77
C THR A 107 -5.68 8.01 -10.26
N ASP A 108 -5.73 6.85 -10.94
CA ASP A 108 -6.04 6.82 -12.37
C ASP A 108 -7.51 7.19 -12.64
N PHE A 109 -8.37 7.10 -11.61
CA PHE A 109 -9.74 7.62 -11.65
C PHE A 109 -9.83 9.15 -11.46
N ALA A 110 -8.72 9.83 -11.13
CA ALA A 110 -8.69 11.28 -10.89
C ALA A 110 -9.03 12.12 -12.14
N ASN A 111 -9.01 11.51 -13.34
CA ASN A 111 -9.53 12.11 -14.56
C ASN A 111 -10.99 12.63 -14.42
N HIS A 112 -11.78 12.04 -13.52
CA HIS A 112 -13.18 12.41 -13.30
C HIS A 112 -13.38 13.47 -12.21
N SER A 113 -12.36 13.74 -11.40
CA SER A 113 -12.41 14.66 -10.28
C SER A 113 -11.33 15.72 -10.45
N LYS A 114 -11.62 16.76 -11.25
CA LYS A 114 -10.75 17.92 -11.43
C LYS A 114 -10.35 18.60 -10.11
N ASP A 115 -11.07 18.32 -9.03
CA ASP A 115 -10.90 18.88 -7.69
C ASP A 115 -10.39 17.88 -6.63
N MET A 116 -9.96 16.67 -7.03
CA MET A 116 -9.40 15.70 -6.09
C MET A 116 -8.08 15.16 -6.64
N HIS A 117 -6.99 15.74 -6.15
CA HIS A 117 -5.65 15.28 -6.44
C HIS A 117 -5.20 14.23 -5.42
N ASP A 118 -4.29 13.37 -5.84
CA ASP A 118 -3.73 12.29 -5.01
C ASP A 118 -3.16 12.79 -3.67
N PHE A 119 -2.56 13.98 -3.68
CA PHE A 119 -1.98 14.63 -2.51
C PHE A 119 -3.06 15.14 -1.52
N ASP A 120 -4.31 15.27 -1.96
CA ASP A 120 -5.44 15.62 -1.08
C ASP A 120 -5.87 14.40 -0.25
N ILE A 121 -5.58 13.19 -0.74
CA ILE A 121 -6.02 11.92 -0.14
C ILE A 121 -4.88 11.24 0.61
N PHE A 122 -3.67 11.24 0.07
CA PHE A 122 -2.54 10.48 0.60
C PHE A 122 -1.44 11.42 1.10
N PRO A 123 -1.00 11.29 2.37
CA PRO A 123 0.12 12.07 2.88
C PRO A 123 1.38 11.92 2.02
N PRO A 124 2.16 13.00 1.79
CA PRO A 124 3.29 12.99 0.85
C PRO A 124 4.48 12.12 1.29
N HIS A 125 4.53 11.72 2.57
CA HIS A 125 5.57 10.84 3.08
C HIS A 125 5.22 9.35 2.90
N TRP A 126 4.01 9.02 2.45
CA TRP A 126 3.64 7.65 2.11
C TRP A 126 4.29 7.23 0.79
N HIS A 127 4.51 5.93 0.65
CA HIS A 127 5.17 5.33 -0.49
C HIS A 127 4.13 4.91 -1.53
N MET A 128 4.05 5.67 -2.62
CA MET A 128 3.22 5.31 -3.76
C MET A 128 3.82 4.11 -4.51
N LEU A 129 2.99 3.13 -4.85
CA LEU A 129 3.37 1.93 -5.59
C LEU A 129 2.59 1.80 -6.89
N THR A 130 3.32 1.55 -7.97
CA THR A 130 2.75 1.06 -9.24
C THR A 130 3.32 -0.33 -9.55
N VAL A 131 2.59 -1.13 -10.32
CA VAL A 131 3.05 -2.43 -10.81
C VAL A 131 3.03 -2.42 -12.32
N GLU A 132 4.18 -2.73 -12.92
CA GLU A 132 4.36 -2.84 -14.36
C GLU A 132 5.07 -4.15 -14.66
N ASN A 133 4.52 -4.98 -15.55
CA ASN A 133 5.10 -6.29 -15.91
C ASN A 133 5.44 -7.15 -14.68
N ASP A 134 4.49 -7.25 -13.74
CA ASP A 134 4.63 -7.98 -12.46
C ASP A 134 5.73 -7.47 -11.52
N GLU A 135 6.29 -6.29 -11.78
CA GLU A 135 7.27 -5.63 -10.93
C GLU A 135 6.69 -4.38 -10.28
N ALA A 136 6.63 -4.40 -8.94
CA ALA A 136 6.30 -3.20 -8.18
C ALA A 136 7.47 -2.21 -8.19
N LYS A 137 7.15 -0.92 -8.26
CA LYS A 137 8.10 0.20 -8.17
C LYS A 137 7.54 1.29 -7.27
N LEU A 138 8.45 2.00 -6.59
CA LEU A 138 8.10 3.24 -5.92
C LEU A 138 7.87 4.33 -6.97
N GLU A 139 6.66 4.88 -7.00
CA GLU A 139 6.33 6.04 -7.81
C GLU A 139 6.64 7.31 -7.02
N ARG A 140 7.24 8.29 -7.70
CA ARG A 140 7.62 9.59 -7.13
C ARG A 140 6.83 10.74 -7.74
N LYS A 141 6.18 10.50 -8.88
CA LYS A 141 5.35 11.46 -9.60
C LYS A 141 3.89 11.21 -9.30
N TRP A 142 3.20 12.26 -8.87
CA TRP A 142 1.75 12.24 -8.73
C TRP A 142 1.08 12.06 -10.09
N TRP A 143 -0.16 11.58 -10.13
CA TRP A 143 -0.92 11.34 -11.36
C TRP A 143 -0.84 12.52 -12.33
N TYR A 144 -1.07 13.75 -11.84
CA TYR A 144 -0.98 14.95 -12.67
C TYR A 144 0.39 15.09 -13.35
N GLN A 145 1.48 14.86 -12.61
CA GLN A 145 2.86 14.95 -13.12
C GLN A 145 3.24 13.79 -14.05
N ARG A 146 2.54 12.64 -13.97
CA ARG A 146 2.70 11.50 -14.87
C ARG A 146 2.07 11.77 -16.24
N HIS A 147 0.94 12.48 -16.26
CA HIS A 147 0.11 12.66 -17.45
C HIS A 147 0.15 14.06 -18.06
N HIS A 148 0.70 15.05 -17.35
CA HIS A 148 0.86 16.41 -17.85
C HIS A 148 2.34 16.80 -17.75
N THR A 149 2.93 17.21 -18.87
CA THR A 149 4.20 17.93 -18.87
C THR A 149 3.98 19.25 -18.14
N LEU A 150 4.66 19.43 -17.00
CA LEU A 150 4.75 20.75 -16.38
C LEU A 150 5.35 21.71 -17.42
N PRO A 151 4.77 22.90 -17.63
CA PRO A 151 5.41 23.91 -18.46
C PRO A 151 6.81 24.17 -17.92
N ASP A 152 7.80 24.21 -18.80
CA ASP A 152 9.18 24.46 -18.45
C ASP A 152 9.29 25.86 -17.80
N MET A 153 9.40 25.90 -16.47
CA MET A 153 9.43 27.16 -15.69
C MET A 153 10.74 27.93 -15.87
N ASN A 154 11.64 27.46 -16.74
CA ASN A 154 12.92 28.08 -17.07
C ASN A 154 12.86 29.01 -18.28
N ASN A 155 11.71 29.19 -18.93
CA ASN A 155 11.54 30.27 -19.91
C ASN A 155 11.04 31.55 -19.21
N LYS A 156 11.98 32.28 -18.60
CA LYS A 156 11.84 33.70 -18.28
C LYS A 156 12.90 34.49 -19.02
#